data_AF-A0A3A4UWW8-F1
#
_entry.id   AF-A0A3A4UWW8-F1
#
_cell.length_a   1.000
_cell.length_b   1.000
_cell.length_c   1.000
_cell.angle_alpha   90.00
_cell.angle_beta   90.00
_cell.angle_gamma   90.00
#
_symmetry.space_group_name_H-M   'P 1'
#
loop_
_entity.id
_entity.type
_entity.pdbx_description
1 polymer ?
#
loop_
_entity_poly.entity_id
_entity_poly.type
_entity_poly.pdbx_seq_one_letter_code
_entity_poly.pdbx_strand_id
1 'polypeptide(L)'
;MQTEIGQTLVNTLNDALGSIVSFIPKLVSGLIVLLLGIIIASFLKQVVIEIFKFLKIDQLLNKYGVPQAKDGVGWADIIGELIRWFVIILFLVPVAEVWGLGRFVEVLNGLLLYLPNVFVAVLLLLVGFVISRLVYNLILASIHGLSHDVAKTIATVGRWSVLIFVFLVVLNQLGIASDLIRILFAGFVAMVALAGGLAFGLGGRDAAKEIIEKVRKKS
;
A
#
# COMPACT_ATOMS: atom_id res chain seq x y z
N MET A 1 51.62 12.43 -35.76
CA MET A 1 50.29 12.99 -36.01
C MET A 1 49.41 12.13 -36.94
N GLN A 2 49.67 11.95 -38.24
CA GLN A 2 48.77 11.13 -39.10
C GLN A 2 48.76 9.63 -38.74
N THR A 3 49.89 9.08 -38.27
CA THR A 3 50.01 7.69 -37.81
C THR A 3 49.38 7.45 -36.42
N GLU A 4 49.28 8.47 -35.58
CA GLU A 4 48.64 8.37 -34.25
C GLU A 4 47.12 8.24 -34.38
N ILE A 5 46.50 9.00 -35.30
CA ILE A 5 45.05 8.98 -35.52
C ILE A 5 44.59 7.59 -36.01
N GLY A 6 45.32 7.01 -36.97
CA GLY A 6 45.04 5.66 -37.48
C GLY A 6 45.14 4.59 -36.38
N GLN A 7 46.15 4.70 -35.51
CA GLN A 7 46.33 3.77 -34.39
C GLN A 7 45.22 3.91 -33.35
N THR A 8 44.82 5.13 -32.99
CA THR A 8 43.68 5.35 -32.08
C THR A 8 42.38 4.82 -32.65
N LEU A 9 42.13 4.97 -33.96
CA LEU A 9 40.89 4.50 -34.59
C LEU A 9 40.81 2.96 -34.58
N VAL A 10 41.92 2.29 -34.89
CA VAL A 10 42.01 0.82 -34.83
C VAL A 10 41.86 0.32 -33.40
N ASN A 11 42.46 0.99 -32.42
CA ASN A 11 42.32 0.62 -31.01
C ASN A 11 40.87 0.80 -30.55
N THR A 12 40.21 1.92 -30.87
CA THR A 12 38.78 2.13 -30.53
C THR A 12 37.86 1.10 -31.20
N LEU A 13 38.14 0.71 -32.45
CA LEU A 13 37.37 -0.34 -33.14
C LEU A 13 37.57 -1.71 -32.49
N ASN A 14 38.81 -2.06 -32.12
CA ASN A 14 39.11 -3.31 -31.41
C ASN A 14 38.46 -3.34 -30.02
N ASP A 15 38.48 -2.23 -29.29
CA ASP A 15 37.83 -2.11 -27.97
C ASP A 15 36.30 -2.23 -28.08
N ALA A 16 35.70 -1.63 -29.12
CA ALA A 16 34.27 -1.76 -29.40
C ALA A 16 33.89 -3.21 -29.76
N LEU A 17 34.68 -3.88 -30.61
CA LEU A 17 34.47 -5.29 -30.96
C LEU A 17 34.65 -6.21 -29.74
N GLY A 18 35.69 -5.97 -28.93
CA GLY A 18 35.92 -6.70 -27.69
C GLY A 18 34.79 -6.51 -26.67
N SER A 19 34.21 -5.31 -26.62
CA SER A 19 33.03 -5.02 -25.77
C SER A 19 31.79 -5.80 -26.23
N ILE A 20 31.56 -5.92 -27.54
CA ILE A 20 30.44 -6.71 -28.09
C ILE A 20 30.63 -8.19 -27.79
N VAL A 21 31.82 -8.74 -28.01
CA VAL A 21 32.11 -10.15 -27.76
C VAL A 21 31.99 -10.49 -26.27
N SER A 22 32.48 -9.63 -25.38
CA SER A 22 32.38 -9.83 -23.93
C SER A 22 30.97 -9.60 -23.36
N PHE A 23 30.08 -8.95 -24.13
CA PHE A 23 28.68 -8.81 -23.76
C PHE A 23 27.88 -10.10 -23.97
N ILE A 24 28.25 -10.95 -24.93
CA ILE A 24 27.53 -12.21 -25.20
C ILE A 24 27.48 -13.13 -23.96
N PRO A 25 28.60 -13.43 -23.28
CA PRO A 25 28.58 -14.23 -22.05
C PRO A 25 27.73 -13.60 -20.94
N LYS A 26 27.78 -12.27 -20.78
CA LYS A 26 27.00 -11.53 -19.78
C LYS A 26 25.50 -11.58 -20.09
N LEU A 27 25.14 -11.49 -21.37
CA LEU A 27 23.76 -11.62 -21.82
C LEU A 27 23.21 -12.99 -21.44
N VAL A 28 23.96 -14.05 -21.74
CA VAL A 28 23.57 -15.44 -21.44
C VAL A 28 23.47 -15.69 -19.94
N SER A 29 24.45 -15.25 -19.14
CA SER A 29 24.41 -15.46 -17.68
C SER A 29 23.25 -14.71 -17.03
N GLY A 30 22.99 -13.46 -17.42
CA GLY A 30 21.81 -12.72 -16.96
C GLY A 30 20.50 -13.40 -17.37
N LEU A 31 20.41 -13.94 -18.59
CA LEU A 31 19.22 -14.65 -19.04
C LEU A 31 18.95 -15.92 -18.21
N ILE A 32 20.00 -16.67 -17.86
CA ILE A 32 19.88 -17.85 -16.98
C ILE A 32 19.32 -17.45 -15.61
N VAL A 33 19.86 -16.38 -15.00
CA VAL A 33 19.38 -15.88 -13.71
C VAL A 33 17.92 -15.41 -13.79
N LEU A 34 17.55 -14.72 -14.87
CA LEU A 34 16.17 -14.27 -15.09
C LEU A 34 15.19 -15.45 -15.21
N LEU A 35 15.57 -16.48 -15.99
CA LEU A 35 14.75 -17.69 -16.14
C LEU A 35 14.54 -18.40 -14.81
N LEU A 36 15.61 -18.54 -14.01
CA LEU A 36 15.50 -19.10 -12.65
C LEU A 36 14.56 -18.28 -11.78
N GLY A 37 14.67 -16.96 -11.81
CA GLY A 37 13.78 -16.06 -11.07
C GLY A 37 12.30 -16.26 -11.42
N ILE A 38 11.97 -16.36 -12.71
CA ILE A 38 10.59 -16.58 -13.17
C ILE A 38 10.04 -17.93 -12.71
N ILE A 39 10.86 -18.98 -12.77
CA ILE A 39 10.48 -20.33 -12.31
C ILE A 39 10.20 -20.31 -10.81
N ILE A 40 11.12 -19.78 -10.01
CA ILE A 40 11.00 -19.70 -8.55
C ILE A 40 9.79 -18.83 -8.16
N ALA A 41 9.61 -17.68 -8.81
CA ALA A 41 8.49 -16.79 -8.56
C ALA A 41 7.14 -17.46 -8.84
N SER A 42 7.04 -18.20 -9.95
CA SER A 42 5.81 -18.91 -10.33
C SER A 42 5.50 -20.05 -9.36
N PHE A 43 6.53 -20.76 -8.89
CA PHE A 43 6.39 -21.77 -7.85
C PHE A 43 5.90 -21.17 -6.53
N LEU A 44 6.51 -20.07 -6.07
CA LEU A 44 6.12 -19.39 -4.83
C LEU A 44 4.68 -18.87 -4.88
N LYS A 45 4.23 -18.33 -6.02
CA LYS A 45 2.82 -17.97 -6.23
C LYS A 45 1.89 -19.15 -5.98
N GLN A 46 2.20 -20.31 -6.55
CA GLN A 46 1.38 -21.51 -6.38
C GLN A 46 1.35 -21.98 -4.93
N VAL A 47 2.50 -21.98 -4.24
CA VAL A 47 2.59 -22.31 -2.81
C VAL A 47 1.68 -21.40 -1.97
N VAL A 48 1.70 -20.08 -2.24
CA VAL A 48 0.85 -19.12 -1.53
C VAL A 48 -0.62 -19.39 -1.76
N ILE A 49 -1.02 -19.62 -3.01
CA ILE A 49 -2.41 -19.94 -3.35
C ILE A 49 -2.86 -21.22 -2.64
N GLU A 50 -2.00 -22.25 -2.61
CA GLU A 50 -2.31 -23.52 -1.97
C GLU A 50 -2.45 -23.39 -0.45
N ILE A 51 -1.60 -22.58 0.19
CA ILE A 51 -1.72 -22.24 1.62
C ILE A 51 -3.06 -21.54 1.89
N PHE A 52 -3.44 -20.57 1.07
CA PHE A 52 -4.72 -19.85 1.23
C PHE A 52 -5.93 -20.78 1.10
N LYS A 53 -5.90 -21.71 0.13
CA LYS A 53 -6.93 -22.72 -0.06
C LYS A 53 -6.99 -23.69 1.13
N PHE A 54 -5.83 -24.20 1.57
CA PHE A 54 -5.73 -25.11 2.72
C PHE A 54 -6.30 -24.49 4.00
N LEU A 55 -5.96 -23.22 4.26
CA LEU A 55 -6.45 -22.46 5.40
C LEU A 55 -7.89 -21.94 5.22
N LYS A 56 -8.50 -22.15 4.04
CA LYS A 56 -9.85 -21.67 3.69
C LYS A 56 -10.01 -20.15 3.92
N ILE A 57 -8.95 -19.37 3.68
CA ILE A 57 -8.95 -17.93 3.93
C ILE A 57 -10.04 -17.24 3.11
N ASP A 58 -10.26 -17.65 1.85
CA ASP A 58 -11.31 -17.06 1.02
C ASP A 58 -12.72 -17.25 1.63
N GLN A 59 -12.99 -18.40 2.26
CA GLN A 59 -14.26 -18.63 2.96
C GLN A 59 -14.40 -17.73 4.19
N LEU A 60 -13.29 -17.55 4.93
CA LEU A 60 -13.24 -16.66 6.08
C LEU A 60 -13.50 -15.20 5.65
N LEU A 61 -12.80 -14.72 4.63
CA LEU A 61 -12.92 -13.36 4.09
C LEU A 61 -14.35 -13.08 3.58
N ASN A 62 -14.94 -14.03 2.85
CA ASN A 62 -16.33 -13.94 2.40
C ASN A 62 -17.32 -13.89 3.58
N LYS A 63 -17.10 -14.72 4.62
CA LYS A 63 -17.93 -14.71 5.85
C LYS A 63 -17.89 -13.35 6.54
N TYR A 64 -16.72 -12.70 6.58
CA TYR A 64 -16.57 -11.36 7.15
C TYR A 64 -16.85 -10.22 6.16
N GLY A 65 -17.34 -10.55 4.95
CA GLY A 65 -17.85 -9.61 3.95
C GLY A 65 -16.80 -8.73 3.30
N VAL A 66 -15.59 -9.27 3.21
CA VAL A 66 -14.60 -8.76 2.28
C VAL A 66 -15.10 -9.06 0.87
N PRO A 67 -15.27 -8.06 0.00
CA PRO A 67 -15.69 -8.28 -1.37
C PRO A 67 -14.61 -9.08 -2.13
N GLN A 68 -15.03 -9.95 -3.04
CA GLN A 68 -14.12 -10.57 -4.00
C GLN A 68 -13.72 -9.54 -5.05
N ALA A 69 -12.52 -9.67 -5.60
CA ALA A 69 -12.14 -8.84 -6.73
C ALA A 69 -13.01 -9.19 -7.95
N LYS A 70 -13.16 -8.24 -8.88
CA LYS A 70 -13.89 -8.47 -10.13
C LYS A 70 -13.24 -9.63 -10.90
N ASP A 71 -14.06 -10.35 -11.66
CA ASP A 71 -13.68 -11.48 -12.53
C ASP A 71 -13.25 -12.77 -11.82
N GLY A 72 -13.66 -12.96 -10.56
CA GLY A 72 -13.44 -14.22 -9.83
C GLY A 72 -12.00 -14.41 -9.34
N VAL A 73 -11.18 -13.36 -9.39
CA VAL A 73 -9.82 -13.36 -8.83
C VAL A 73 -9.91 -13.32 -7.31
N GLY A 74 -9.36 -14.34 -6.64
CA GLY A 74 -9.35 -14.42 -5.19
C GLY A 74 -8.29 -13.49 -4.56
N TRP A 75 -8.42 -13.21 -3.27
CA TRP A 75 -7.39 -12.49 -2.53
C TRP A 75 -6.07 -13.28 -2.48
N ALA A 76 -6.17 -14.61 -2.50
CA ALA A 76 -5.03 -15.51 -2.66
C ALA A 76 -4.25 -15.25 -3.96
N ASP A 77 -4.95 -15.02 -5.08
CA ASP A 77 -4.33 -14.75 -6.38
C ASP A 77 -3.65 -13.37 -6.39
N ILE A 78 -4.27 -12.36 -5.78
CA ILE A 78 -3.68 -11.01 -5.66
C ILE A 78 -2.37 -11.08 -4.87
N ILE A 79 -2.39 -11.72 -3.69
CA ILE A 79 -1.20 -11.83 -2.84
C ILE A 79 -0.14 -12.71 -3.50
N GLY A 80 -0.55 -13.81 -4.14
CA GLY A 80 0.34 -14.67 -4.91
C GLY A 80 1.01 -13.95 -6.08
N GLU A 81 0.29 -13.10 -6.80
CA GLU A 81 0.86 -12.28 -7.88
C GLU A 81 1.80 -11.20 -7.35
N LEU A 82 1.48 -10.56 -6.21
CA LEU A 82 2.40 -9.64 -5.53
C LEU A 82 3.71 -10.32 -5.15
N ILE A 83 3.65 -11.54 -4.59
CA ILE A 83 4.84 -12.33 -4.26
C ILE A 83 5.61 -12.71 -5.53
N ARG A 84 4.91 -13.08 -6.60
CA ARG A 84 5.54 -13.39 -7.89
C ARG A 84 6.35 -12.20 -8.41
N TRP A 85 5.75 -11.01 -8.44
CA TRP A 85 6.45 -9.80 -8.87
C TRP A 85 7.60 -9.41 -7.94
N PHE A 86 7.43 -9.57 -6.62
CA PHE A 86 8.50 -9.35 -5.66
C PHE A 86 9.74 -10.18 -5.99
N VAL A 87 9.54 -11.48 -6.21
CA VAL A 87 10.63 -12.41 -6.52
C VAL A 87 11.21 -12.12 -7.91
N ILE A 88 10.39 -11.81 -8.92
CA ILE A 88 10.90 -11.43 -10.24
C ILE A 88 11.80 -10.18 -10.16
N ILE A 89 11.38 -9.14 -9.43
CA ILE A 89 12.17 -7.91 -9.26
C ILE A 89 13.45 -8.22 -8.49
N LEU A 90 13.40 -9.09 -7.47
CA LEU A 90 14.56 -9.52 -6.70
C LEU A 90 15.63 -10.16 -7.60
N PHE A 91 15.22 -11.01 -8.55
CA PHE A 91 16.14 -11.63 -9.52
C PHE A 91 16.52 -10.69 -10.66
N LEU A 92 15.71 -9.68 -10.99
CA LEU A 92 16.06 -8.66 -11.99
C LEU A 92 17.25 -7.79 -11.57
N VAL A 93 17.48 -7.59 -10.25
CA VAL A 93 18.62 -6.81 -9.75
C VAL A 93 19.97 -7.39 -10.20
N PRO A 94 20.34 -8.64 -9.87
CA PRO A 94 21.60 -9.21 -10.33
C PRO A 94 21.67 -9.35 -11.85
N VAL A 95 20.54 -9.54 -12.54
CA VAL A 95 20.49 -9.53 -14.02
C VAL A 95 20.91 -8.17 -14.57
N ALA A 96 20.34 -7.10 -14.03
CA ALA A 96 20.65 -5.73 -14.40
C ALA A 96 22.11 -5.36 -14.07
N GLU A 97 22.65 -5.84 -12.95
CA GLU A 97 24.06 -5.67 -12.59
C GLU A 97 25.00 -6.35 -13.58
N VAL A 98 24.73 -7.61 -13.95
CA VAL A 98 25.51 -8.37 -14.93
C VAL A 98 25.51 -7.68 -16.30
N TRP A 99 24.37 -7.09 -16.69
CA TRP A 99 24.24 -6.34 -17.94
C TRP A 99 24.78 -4.91 -17.87
N GLY A 100 25.28 -4.46 -16.71
CA GLY A 100 25.87 -3.13 -16.55
C GLY A 100 24.84 -1.99 -16.49
N LEU A 101 23.59 -2.29 -16.14
CA LEU A 101 22.47 -1.35 -16.09
C LEU A 101 22.36 -0.66 -14.72
N GLY A 102 23.43 0.01 -14.27
CA GLY A 102 23.51 0.59 -12.91
C GLY A 102 22.33 1.49 -12.51
N ARG A 103 21.92 2.41 -13.39
CA ARG A 103 20.72 3.26 -13.13
C ARG A 103 19.43 2.46 -13.00
N PHE A 104 19.32 1.34 -13.72
CA PHE A 104 18.14 0.48 -13.62
C PHE A 104 18.12 -0.29 -12.29
N VAL A 105 19.30 -0.70 -11.79
CA VAL A 105 19.44 -1.33 -10.47
C VAL A 105 18.93 -0.41 -9.35
N GLU A 106 19.24 0.89 -9.40
CA GLU A 106 18.73 1.87 -8.43
C GLU A 106 17.19 1.91 -8.42
N VAL A 107 16.56 1.91 -9.59
CA VAL A 107 15.09 1.86 -9.72
C VAL A 107 14.53 0.55 -9.18
N LEU A 108 15.13 -0.60 -9.52
CA LEU A 108 14.69 -1.90 -9.03
C LEU A 108 14.79 -2.01 -7.50
N ASN A 109 15.86 -1.49 -6.91
CA ASN A 109 16.02 -1.44 -5.45
C ASN A 109 14.97 -0.54 -4.80
N GLY A 110 14.66 0.61 -5.41
CA GLY A 110 13.55 1.46 -4.98
C GLY A 110 12.21 0.73 -4.99
N LEU A 111 11.94 -0.05 -6.04
CA LEU A 111 10.75 -0.90 -6.13
C LEU A 111 10.74 -1.99 -5.06
N LEU A 112 11.86 -2.68 -4.82
CA LEU A 112 11.95 -3.71 -3.77
C LEU A 112 11.64 -3.16 -2.38
N LEU A 113 12.11 -1.94 -2.07
CA LEU A 113 11.82 -1.28 -0.80
C LEU A 113 10.36 -0.79 -0.73
N TYR A 114 9.73 -0.51 -1.86
CA TYR A 114 8.33 -0.12 -1.94
C TYR A 114 7.35 -1.30 -1.80
N LEU A 115 7.71 -2.49 -2.29
CA LEU A 115 6.81 -3.64 -2.28
C LEU A 115 6.32 -4.07 -0.89
N PRO A 116 7.12 -4.06 0.20
CA PRO A 116 6.63 -4.28 1.56
C PRO A 116 5.45 -3.36 1.93
N ASN A 117 5.49 -2.10 1.50
CA ASN A 117 4.40 -1.16 1.74
C ASN A 117 3.13 -1.57 0.97
N VAL A 118 3.28 -2.08 -0.25
CA VAL A 118 2.15 -2.62 -1.03
C VAL A 118 1.53 -3.82 -0.32
N PHE A 119 2.33 -4.73 0.23
CA PHE A 119 1.83 -5.86 1.03
C PHE A 119 1.02 -5.39 2.23
N VAL A 120 1.56 -4.44 3.01
CA VAL A 120 0.86 -3.87 4.17
C VAL A 120 -0.44 -3.18 3.73
N ALA A 121 -0.44 -2.46 2.62
CA ALA A 121 -1.63 -1.83 2.07
C ALA A 121 -2.74 -2.84 1.73
N VAL A 122 -2.41 -3.97 1.11
CA VAL A 122 -3.38 -5.04 0.85
C VAL A 122 -3.94 -5.62 2.15
N LEU A 123 -3.09 -5.87 3.15
CA LEU A 123 -3.53 -6.37 4.46
C LEU A 123 -4.45 -5.38 5.17
N LEU A 124 -4.13 -4.08 5.13
CA LEU A 124 -4.97 -3.03 5.70
C LEU A 124 -6.34 -2.95 5.03
N LEU A 125 -6.42 -3.11 3.71
CA LEU A 125 -7.69 -3.20 3.00
C LEU A 125 -8.52 -4.40 3.49
N LEU A 126 -7.91 -5.59 3.55
CA LEU A 126 -8.59 -6.80 4.03
C LEU A 126 -9.17 -6.61 5.43
N VAL A 127 -8.34 -6.16 6.37
CA VAL A 127 -8.75 -5.89 7.76
C VAL A 127 -9.82 -4.80 7.81
N GLY A 128 -9.65 -3.73 7.03
CA GLY A 128 -10.59 -2.62 6.98
C GLY A 128 -11.98 -3.01 6.49
N PHE A 129 -12.07 -3.91 5.50
CA PHE A 129 -13.35 -4.47 5.08
C PHE A 129 -14.04 -5.24 6.22
N VAL A 130 -13.29 -6.10 6.93
CA VAL A 130 -13.80 -6.84 8.09
C VAL A 130 -14.32 -5.88 9.16
N ILE A 131 -13.50 -4.90 9.56
CA ILE A 131 -13.88 -3.90 10.57
C ILE A 131 -15.11 -3.11 10.13
N SER A 132 -15.18 -2.70 8.86
CA SER A 132 -16.33 -1.93 8.36
C SER A 132 -17.64 -2.70 8.49
N ARG A 133 -17.62 -4.02 8.27
CA ARG A 133 -18.80 -4.88 8.44
C ARG A 133 -19.15 -5.09 9.90
N LEU A 134 -18.15 -5.25 10.78
CA LEU A 134 -18.38 -5.31 12.22
C LEU A 134 -19.05 -4.03 12.71
N VAL A 135 -18.55 -2.87 12.32
CA VAL A 135 -19.15 -1.57 12.66
C VAL A 135 -20.58 -1.47 12.15
N TYR A 136 -20.85 -1.86 10.90
CA TYR A 136 -22.21 -1.90 10.37
C TYR A 136 -23.15 -2.76 11.24
N ASN A 137 -22.74 -3.98 11.58
CA ASN A 137 -23.55 -4.92 12.36
C ASN A 137 -23.76 -4.42 13.79
N LEU A 138 -22.73 -3.86 14.42
CA LEU A 138 -22.79 -3.31 15.77
C LEU A 138 -23.76 -2.13 15.86
N ILE A 139 -23.69 -1.20 14.90
CA ILE A 139 -24.63 -0.07 14.83
C ILE A 139 -26.06 -0.56 14.63
N LEU A 140 -26.27 -1.49 13.69
CA LEU A 140 -27.59 -2.02 13.38
C LEU A 140 -28.21 -2.77 14.57
N ALA A 141 -27.41 -3.49 15.36
CA ALA A 141 -27.86 -4.22 16.54
C ALA A 141 -28.06 -3.33 17.78
N SER A 142 -27.39 -2.16 17.84
CA SER A 142 -27.43 -1.28 19.01
C SER A 142 -28.60 -0.30 18.96
N ILE A 143 -29.10 0.02 17.77
CA ILE A 143 -30.23 0.93 17.59
C ILE A 143 -31.55 0.20 17.91
N HIS A 144 -32.10 0.52 19.08
CA HIS A 144 -33.44 0.08 19.51
C HIS A 144 -34.41 1.28 19.46
N GLY A 145 -35.61 1.08 18.93
CA GLY A 145 -36.67 2.11 18.93
C GLY A 145 -36.70 3.09 17.76
N LEU A 146 -35.78 2.97 16.78
CA LEU A 146 -35.88 3.67 15.49
C LEU A 146 -36.46 2.74 14.42
N SER A 147 -36.98 3.32 13.31
CA SER A 147 -37.40 2.52 12.16
C SER A 147 -36.21 1.80 11.52
N HIS A 148 -36.48 0.64 10.93
CA HIS A 148 -35.46 -0.22 10.32
C HIS A 148 -34.62 0.53 9.26
N ASP A 149 -35.25 1.42 8.49
CA ASP A 149 -34.59 2.19 7.43
C ASP A 149 -33.62 3.25 7.99
N VAL A 150 -33.99 3.90 9.09
CA VAL A 150 -33.12 4.88 9.76
C VAL A 150 -31.91 4.17 10.36
N ALA A 151 -32.12 3.05 11.06
CA ALA A 151 -31.03 2.24 11.61
C ALA A 151 -30.06 1.77 10.53
N LYS A 152 -30.59 1.29 9.39
CA LYS A 152 -29.79 0.87 8.23
C LYS A 152 -29.00 2.02 7.62
N THR A 153 -29.59 3.21 7.53
CA THR A 153 -28.91 4.39 7.01
C THR A 153 -27.72 4.77 7.88
N ILE A 154 -27.92 4.84 9.20
CA ILE A 154 -26.85 5.17 10.15
C ILE A 154 -25.74 4.11 10.11
N ALA A 155 -26.09 2.83 10.08
CA ALA A 155 -25.13 1.74 9.96
C ALA A 155 -24.32 1.83 8.65
N THR A 156 -24.98 2.20 7.55
CA THR A 156 -24.35 2.38 6.23
C THR A 156 -23.36 3.54 6.25
N VAL A 157 -23.75 4.68 6.83
CA VAL A 157 -22.84 5.83 7.01
C VAL A 157 -21.63 5.43 7.86
N GLY A 158 -21.84 4.73 8.98
CA GLY A 158 -20.74 4.24 9.82
C GLY A 158 -19.78 3.31 9.07
N ARG A 159 -20.31 2.40 8.26
CA ARG A 159 -19.49 1.53 7.39
C ARG A 159 -18.65 2.33 6.39
N TRP A 160 -19.26 3.29 5.69
CA TRP A 160 -18.56 4.13 4.72
C TRP A 160 -17.49 4.99 5.36
N SER A 161 -17.75 5.54 6.55
CA SER A 161 -16.74 6.25 7.32
C SER A 161 -15.51 5.37 7.55
N VAL A 162 -15.66 4.15 8.07
CA VAL A 162 -14.53 3.23 8.28
C VAL A 162 -13.78 2.95 6.97
N LEU A 163 -14.49 2.67 5.87
CA LEU A 163 -13.86 2.39 4.59
C LEU A 163 -13.07 3.59 4.04
N ILE A 164 -13.59 4.81 4.19
CA ILE A 164 -12.89 6.03 3.80
C ILE A 164 -11.61 6.18 4.61
N PHE A 165 -11.67 5.99 5.93
CA PHE A 165 -10.48 6.05 6.78
C PHE A 165 -9.43 4.99 6.41
N VAL A 166 -9.85 3.74 6.22
CA VAL A 166 -8.96 2.65 5.77
C VAL A 166 -8.33 3.01 4.43
N PHE A 167 -9.11 3.53 3.48
CA PHE A 167 -8.61 3.94 2.18
C PHE A 167 -7.55 5.05 2.30
N LEU A 168 -7.77 6.05 3.16
CA LEU A 168 -6.76 7.09 3.43
C LEU A 168 -5.46 6.51 4.01
N VAL A 169 -5.57 5.57 4.95
CA VAL A 169 -4.40 4.89 5.53
C VAL A 169 -3.66 4.10 4.45
N VAL A 170 -4.38 3.41 3.57
CA VAL A 170 -3.83 2.65 2.45
C VAL A 170 -3.12 3.57 1.45
N LEU A 171 -3.72 4.70 1.08
CA LEU A 171 -3.06 5.67 0.21
C LEU A 171 -1.78 6.23 0.83
N ASN A 172 -1.81 6.54 2.13
CA ASN A 172 -0.63 6.97 2.86
C ASN A 172 0.45 5.87 2.91
N GLN A 173 0.06 4.61 3.12
CA GLN A 173 0.97 3.46 3.09
C GLN A 173 1.64 3.29 1.73
N LEU A 174 0.90 3.50 0.64
CA LEU A 174 1.41 3.49 -0.73
C LEU A 174 2.23 4.77 -1.07
N GLY A 175 2.41 5.70 -0.13
CA GLY A 175 3.13 6.95 -0.37
C GLY A 175 2.46 7.87 -1.40
N ILE A 176 1.18 7.63 -1.73
CA ILE A 176 0.46 8.41 -2.74
C ILE A 176 0.02 9.71 -2.10
N ALA A 177 0.71 10.80 -2.46
CA ALA A 177 0.43 12.15 -1.98
C ALA A 177 0.25 12.20 -0.44
N SER A 178 1.11 11.48 0.29
CA SER A 178 1.05 11.33 1.76
C SER A 178 1.00 12.69 2.48
N ASP A 179 1.80 13.65 2.02
CA ASP A 179 1.80 15.01 2.57
C ASP A 179 0.47 15.73 2.34
N LEU A 180 -0.11 15.62 1.14
CA LEU A 180 -1.41 16.20 0.84
C LEU A 180 -2.49 15.57 1.73
N ILE A 181 -2.50 14.25 1.87
CA ILE A 181 -3.44 13.53 2.74
C ILE A 181 -3.29 14.00 4.20
N ARG A 182 -2.05 14.11 4.70
CA ARG A 182 -1.77 14.60 6.06
C ARG A 182 -2.27 16.03 6.25
N ILE A 183 -2.04 16.93 5.29
CA ILE A 183 -2.51 18.31 5.33
C ILE A 183 -4.04 18.37 5.34
N LEU A 184 -4.71 17.62 4.44
CA LEU A 184 -6.17 17.59 4.38
C LEU A 184 -6.77 17.04 5.68
N PHE A 185 -6.20 15.97 6.23
CA PHE A 185 -6.67 15.39 7.49
C PHE A 185 -6.43 16.33 8.68
N ALA A 186 -5.24 16.93 8.78
CA ALA A 186 -4.94 17.90 9.83
C ALA A 186 -5.86 19.13 9.73
N GLY A 187 -6.13 19.63 8.51
CA GLY A 187 -7.05 20.73 8.28
C GLY A 187 -8.49 20.40 8.68
N PHE A 188 -8.98 19.21 8.34
CA PHE A 188 -10.29 18.73 8.76
C PHE A 188 -10.39 18.60 10.29
N VAL A 189 -9.40 17.98 10.93
CA VAL A 189 -9.36 17.84 12.39
C VAL A 189 -9.29 19.20 13.08
N ALA A 190 -8.49 20.13 12.56
CA ALA A 190 -8.41 21.50 13.07
C ALA A 190 -9.75 22.22 12.94
N MET A 191 -10.44 22.07 11.81
CA MET A 191 -11.78 22.62 11.62
C MET A 191 -12.77 22.10 12.66
N VAL A 192 -12.82 20.79 12.90
CA VAL A 192 -13.71 20.18 13.89
C VAL A 192 -13.34 20.59 15.31
N ALA A 193 -12.04 20.63 15.63
CA ALA A 193 -11.54 21.05 16.93
C ALA A 193 -11.88 22.52 17.23
N LEU A 194 -11.74 23.41 16.24
CA LEU A 194 -12.12 24.81 16.36
C LEU A 194 -13.64 24.97 16.50
N ALA A 195 -14.43 24.30 15.65
CA ALA A 195 -15.88 24.37 15.71
C ALA A 195 -16.42 23.87 17.07
N GLY A 196 -15.94 22.71 17.52
CA GLY A 196 -16.28 22.17 18.84
C GLY A 196 -15.80 23.07 19.98
N GLY A 197 -14.54 23.50 19.95
CA GLY A 197 -13.95 24.37 20.95
C GLY A 197 -14.70 25.70 21.09
N LEU A 198 -15.12 26.30 19.97
CA LEU A 198 -15.95 27.51 19.97
C LEU A 198 -17.37 27.24 20.50
N ALA A 199 -18.01 26.15 20.10
CA ALA A 199 -19.34 25.78 20.58
C ALA A 199 -19.36 25.57 22.11
N PHE A 200 -18.39 24.82 22.65
CA PHE A 200 -18.26 24.63 24.10
C PHE A 200 -17.79 25.89 24.83
N GLY A 201 -16.86 26.66 24.24
CA GLY A 201 -16.34 27.89 24.84
C GLY A 201 -17.40 28.99 24.95
N LEU A 202 -18.18 29.19 23.88
CA LEU A 202 -19.28 30.16 23.88
C LEU A 202 -20.47 29.66 24.72
N GLY A 203 -20.83 28.39 24.61
CA GLY A 203 -21.95 27.80 25.37
C GLY A 203 -21.68 27.62 26.87
N GLY A 204 -20.43 27.40 27.27
CA GLY A 204 -20.02 27.24 28.67
C GLY A 204 -19.63 28.55 29.37
N ARG A 205 -19.70 29.68 28.67
CA ARG A 205 -19.25 30.99 29.16
C ARG A 205 -19.95 31.38 30.47
N ASP A 206 -21.26 31.20 30.53
CA ASP A 206 -22.06 31.59 31.70
C ASP A 206 -21.80 30.69 32.91
N ALA A 207 -21.66 29.37 32.68
CA ALA A 207 -21.30 28.41 33.72
C ALA A 207 -19.90 28.69 34.30
N ALA A 208 -18.93 28.99 33.44
CA ALA A 208 -17.58 29.37 33.87
C ALA A 208 -17.60 30.67 34.69
N LYS A 209 -18.41 31.66 34.28
CA LYS A 209 -18.59 32.92 35.01
C LYS A 209 -19.12 32.68 36.42
N GLU A 210 -20.15 31.85 36.57
CA GLU A 210 -20.77 31.56 37.87
C GLU A 210 -19.81 30.84 38.84
N ILE A 211 -18.98 29.92 38.33
CA ILE A 211 -17.97 29.22 39.14
C ILE A 211 -16.90 30.20 39.65
N ILE A 212 -16.39 31.07 38.78
CA ILE A 212 -15.40 32.08 39.15
C ILE A 212 -15.97 33.02 40.22
N GLU A 213 -17.22 33.45 40.08
CA GLU A 213 -17.89 34.29 41.07
C GLU A 213 -18.08 33.59 42.43
N LYS A 214 -18.42 32.29 42.44
CA LYS A 214 -18.53 31.50 43.67
C LYS A 214 -17.20 31.33 44.39
N VAL A 215 -16.12 31.06 43.65
CA VAL A 215 -14.76 30.94 44.22
C VAL A 215 -14.29 32.30 44.76
N ARG A 216 -14.54 33.39 44.02
CA ARG A 216 -14.19 34.74 44.44
C ARG A 216 -14.95 35.21 45.69
N LYS A 217 -16.18 34.74 45.93
CA LYS A 217 -16.95 35.06 47.14
C LYS A 217 -16.55 34.25 48.38
N LYS A 218 -15.79 33.17 48.20
CA LYS A 218 -15.36 32.26 49.28
C LYS A 218 -13.92 32.51 49.74
N SER A 219 -13.22 33.42 49.07
CA SER A 219 -11.87 33.90 49.40
C SER A 219 -11.92 35.34 49.87
#